data_AF-A0A401YR61-F1
#
_entry.id   AF-A0A401YR61-F1
#
_cell.length_a   1.000
_cell.length_b   1.000
_cell.length_c   1.000
_cell.angle_alpha   90.00
_cell.angle_beta   90.00
_cell.angle_gamma   90.00
#
_symmetry.space_group_name_H-M   'P 1'
#
loop_
_entity.id
_entity.type
_entity.pdbx_description
1 polymer ?
#
loop_
_entity_poly.entity_id
_entity_poly.type
_entity_poly.pdbx_seq_one_letter_code
_entity_poly.pdbx_strand_id
1 'polypeptide(L)' 'MISGMANRERVTVTIPADLLATAKAASAGNLSAYVERALRAEVLREAGEAIEAWRGRHGEDAEELADVFGEDVA' A
#
# COMPACT_ATOMS: atom_id res chain seq x y z
N MET A 1 -4.07 7.30 -26.19
CA MET A 1 -3.49 7.79 -24.92
C MET A 1 -4.64 8.16 -24.00
N ILE A 2 -5.03 7.27 -23.08
CA ILE A 2 -6.02 7.61 -22.06
C ILE A 2 -5.24 8.33 -20.97
N SER A 3 -5.25 9.66 -21.01
CA SER A 3 -4.83 10.45 -19.85
C SER A 3 -5.87 10.17 -18.77
N GLY A 4 -5.56 9.26 -17.84
CA GLY A 4 -6.47 8.92 -16.76
C GLY A 4 -6.81 10.21 -16.02
N MET A 5 -8.08 10.63 -16.02
CA MET A 5 -8.53 11.74 -15.19
C MET A 5 -8.17 11.39 -13.76
N ALA A 6 -7.27 12.18 -13.16
CA ALA A 6 -6.97 12.06 -11.75
C ALA A 6 -8.27 12.34 -10.99
N ASN A 7 -8.90 11.30 -10.45
CA ASN A 7 -10.07 11.47 -9.61
C ASN A 7 -9.57 12.13 -8.31
N ARG A 8 -10.11 13.31 -8.01
CA ARG A 8 -9.71 14.10 -6.85
C ARG A 8 -10.91 14.32 -5.97
N GLU A 9 -10.82 13.78 -4.76
CA GLU A 9 -11.85 13.93 -3.74
C GLU A 9 -11.31 14.81 -2.60
N ARG A 10 -12.19 15.64 -2.03
CA ARG A 10 -11.84 16.47 -0.86
C ARG A 10 -12.23 15.72 0.40
N VAL A 11 -11.24 15.30 1.17
CA VAL A 11 -11.44 14.64 2.46
C VAL A 11 -11.15 15.63 3.59
N THR A 12 -12.01 15.64 4.61
CA THR A 12 -11.78 16.37 5.87
C THR A 12 -11.59 15.36 6.99
N VAL A 13 -10.50 15.51 7.74
CA VAL A 13 -10.16 14.62 8.86
C VAL A 13 -10.00 15.43 10.13
N THR A 14 -10.40 14.83 11.25
CA THR A 14 -10.14 15.40 12.59
C THR A 14 -8.92 14.70 13.15
N ILE A 15 -7.88 15.47 13.47
CA ILE A 15 -6.67 14.94 14.11
C ILE A 15 -6.26 15.82 15.29
N PRO A 16 -5.57 15.24 16.30
CA PRO A 16 -4.93 15.99 17.38
C PRO A 16 -4.04 17.13 16.88
N ALA A 17 -4.03 18.24 17.62
CA ALA A 17 -3.34 19.47 17.22
C ALA A 17 -1.81 19.32 17.14
N ASP A 18 -1.23 18.50 18.00
CA ASP A 18 0.18 18.11 18.04
C ASP A 18 0.58 17.31 16.80
N LEU A 19 -0.27 16.37 16.36
CA LEU A 19 -0.06 15.63 15.10
C LEU A 19 -0.17 16.55 13.89
N LEU A 20 -1.13 17.49 13.89
CA LEU A 20 -1.24 18.49 12.84
C LEU A 20 0.00 19.39 12.78
N ALA A 21 0.53 19.81 13.92
CA ALA A 21 1.75 20.62 13.99
C ALA A 21 2.96 19.87 13.42
N THR A 22 3.10 18.60 13.80
CA THR A 22 4.16 17.71 13.28
C THR A 22 4.06 17.53 11.77
N ALA A 23 2.85 17.25 11.26
CA ALA A 23 2.62 17.09 9.83
C ALA A 23 2.93 18.37 9.05
N LYS A 24 2.54 19.54 9.58
CA LYS A 24 2.86 20.85 8.96
C LYS A 24 4.36 21.14 8.91
N ALA A 25 5.10 20.81 9.97
CA ALA A 25 6.56 20.96 10.00
C ALA A 25 7.23 20.03 8.96
N ALA A 26 6.81 18.76 8.92
CA ALA A 26 7.33 17.77 7.99
C ALA A 26 6.95 18.02 6.53
N SER A 27 5.85 18.75 6.28
CA SER A 27 5.35 19.00 4.93
C SER A 27 6.07 20.13 4.21
N ALA A 28 6.97 20.87 4.87
CA ALA A 28 7.67 22.04 4.30
C ALA A 28 6.71 23.03 3.58
N GLY A 29 5.51 23.22 4.13
CA GLY A 29 4.47 24.08 3.56
C GLY A 29 3.48 23.42 2.59
N ASN A 30 3.67 22.18 2.16
CA ASN A 30 2.73 21.46 1.28
C ASN A 30 2.11 20.22 1.96
N LEU A 31 1.11 20.46 2.81
CA LEU A 31 0.44 19.40 3.57
C LEU A 31 -0.27 18.38 2.67
N SER A 32 -0.85 18.82 1.54
CA SER A 32 -1.54 17.93 0.61
C SER A 32 -0.60 16.89 -0.01
N ALA A 33 0.58 17.31 -0.46
CA ALA A 33 1.58 16.38 -1.02
C ALA A 33 2.16 15.46 0.06
N TYR A 34 2.33 15.98 1.29
CA TYR A 34 2.75 15.15 2.42
C TYR A 34 1.73 14.03 2.71
N VAL A 35 0.44 14.38 2.78
CA VAL A 35 -0.64 13.41 3.02
C VAL A 35 -0.76 12.43 1.87
N GLU A 36 -0.67 12.87 0.60
CA GLU A 36 -0.66 11.95 -0.55
C GLU A 36 0.47 10.92 -0.46
N ARG A 37 1.70 11.38 -0.14
CA ARG A 37 2.84 10.49 0.00
C ARG A 37 2.65 9.51 1.16
N ALA A 38 2.14 9.99 2.29
CA ALA A 38 1.87 9.16 3.47
C ALA A 38 0.81 8.09 3.16
N LEU A 39 -0.30 8.47 2.52
CA LEU A 39 -1.36 7.53 2.11
C LEU A 39 -0.85 6.49 1.12
N ARG A 40 -0.05 6.90 0.12
CA ARG A 40 0.53 5.97 -0.84
C ARG A 40 1.46 4.96 -0.16
N ALA A 41 2.29 5.41 0.77
CA ALA A 41 3.18 4.52 1.52
C ALA A 41 2.39 3.50 2.35
N GLU A 42 1.31 3.95 2.99
CA GLU A 42 0.46 3.10 3.81
C GLU A 42 -0.27 2.04 2.99
N VAL A 43 -0.88 2.42 1.87
CA VAL A 43 -1.55 1.47 0.96
C VAL A 43 -0.58 0.41 0.44
N LEU A 44 0.66 0.79 0.13
CA LEU A 44 1.69 -0.17 -0.29
C LEU A 44 2.09 -1.12 0.84
N ARG A 45 2.19 -0.62 2.07
CA ARG A 45 2.47 -1.44 3.26
C ARG A 45 1.35 -2.45 3.50
N GLU A 46 0.10 -2.01 3.49
CA GLU A 46 -1.07 -2.87 3.65
C GLU A 46 -1.15 -3.93 2.54
N ALA A 47 -0.85 -3.55 1.29
CA ALA A 47 -0.80 -4.50 0.19
C ALA A 47 0.31 -5.55 0.39
N GLY A 48 1.49 -5.14 0.87
CA GLY A 48 2.57 -6.05 1.22
C GLY A 48 2.17 -7.05 2.31
N GLU A 49 1.54 -6.57 3.37
CA GLU A 49 1.04 -7.41 4.47
C GLU A 49 -0.03 -8.39 3.99
N ALA A 50 -0.93 -7.96 3.10
CA ALA A 50 -1.94 -8.83 2.51
C ALA A 50 -1.32 -9.94 1.64
N ILE A 51 -0.27 -9.61 0.88
CA ILE A 51 0.48 -10.58 0.05
C ILE A 51 1.20 -11.59 0.94
N GLU A 52 1.91 -11.13 1.97
CA GLU A 52 2.61 -12.02 2.92
C GLU A 52 1.62 -12.92 3.67
N ALA A 53 0.47 -12.39 4.08
CA ALA A 53 -0.58 -13.18 4.71
C ALA A 53 -1.20 -14.21 3.76
N TRP A 54 -1.33 -13.90 2.46
CA TRP A 54 -1.77 -14.86 1.45
C TRP A 54 -0.71 -15.96 1.26
N ARG A 55 0.57 -15.58 1.13
CA ARG A 55 1.69 -16.51 1.00
C ARG A 55 1.80 -17.44 2.22
N GLY A 56 1.66 -16.93 3.43
CA GLY A 56 1.69 -17.77 4.63
C GLY A 56 0.53 -18.77 4.71
N ARG A 57 -0.63 -18.46 4.11
CA ARG A 57 -1.79 -19.37 4.08
C ARG A 57 -1.76 -20.40 2.94
N HIS A 58 -1.08 -20.10 1.84
CA HIS A 58 -1.04 -20.95 0.64
C HIS A 58 0.37 -21.45 0.30
N GLY A 59 1.35 -21.16 1.15
CA GLY A 59 2.75 -21.55 0.96
C GLY A 59 2.95 -23.05 1.13
N GLU A 60 2.21 -23.68 2.04
CA GLU A 60 2.18 -25.14 2.16
C GLU A 60 1.56 -25.80 0.91
N ASP A 61 0.49 -25.24 0.35
CA ASP A 61 -0.15 -25.74 -0.88
C ASP A 61 0.72 -25.50 -2.14
N ALA A 62 1.52 -24.42 -2.17
CA ALA A 62 2.34 -24.06 -3.32
C ALA A 62 3.61 -24.91 -3.46
N GLU A 63 4.19 -25.38 -2.34
CA GLU A 63 5.29 -26.35 -2.36
C GLU A 63 4.80 -27.73 -2.84
N GLU A 64 3.58 -28.15 -2.46
CA GLU A 64 2.96 -29.39 -2.96
C GLU A 64 2.64 -29.30 -4.48
N LEU A 65 2.18 -28.15 -4.96
CA LEU A 65 1.98 -27.89 -6.40
C LEU A 65 3.29 -27.89 -7.20
N ALA A 66 4.40 -27.38 -6.64
CA ALA A 66 5.69 -27.40 -7.32
C ALA A 66 6.24 -28.82 -7.48
N ASP A 67 5.98 -29.70 -6.50
CA ASP A 67 6.39 -31.11 -6.55
C ASP A 67 5.54 -31.92 -7.56
N VAL A 68 4.24 -31.62 -7.67
CA VAL A 68 3.32 -32.29 -8.61
C VAL A 68 3.53 -31.87 -10.07
N PHE A 69 3.92 -30.62 -10.33
CA PHE A 69 4.09 -30.10 -11.71
C PHE A 69 5.56 -29.92 -12.14
N GLY A 70 6.52 -30.21 -11.25
CA GLY A 70 7.96 -30.12 -11.54
C GLY A 70 8.53 -31.31 -12.33
N GLU A 71 7.84 -32.45 -12.37
CA GLU A 71 8.34 -33.66 -13.06
C GLU A 71 8.00 -33.71 -14.56
N ASP A 72 7.09 -32.86 -15.05
CA ASP A 72 6.57 -32.93 -16.44
C ASP A 72 7.08 -31.80 -17.37
N VAL A 73 8.18 -31.13 -17.00
CA VAL A 73 8.87 -30.11 -17.83
C VAL A 73 10.37 -30.38 -17.92
N ALA A 74 10.75 -31.58 -18.33
CA ALA A 74 12.14 -31.94 -18.70
C ALA A 74 12.19 -32.68 -20.04
#